data_AF-A0A9K3LRX8-F1
#
_entry.id   AF-A0A9K3LRX8-F1
#
_cell.length_a   1.000
_cell.length_b   1.000
_cell.length_c   1.000
_cell.angle_alpha   90.00
_cell.angle_beta   90.00
_cell.angle_gamma   90.00
#
_symmetry.space_group_name_H-M   'P 1'
#
loop_
_entity.id
_entity.type
_entity.pdbx_description
1 polymer ?
#
loop_
_entity_poly.entity_id
_entity_poly.type
_entity_poly.pdbx_seq_one_letter_code
_entity_poly.pdbx_strand_id
1 'polypeptide(L)'
;MRIFNEDTSSCREEQPQHQVARKLFDSFSSLDHNDDNVMTPGMAATPSVKGFMREIQAVLLWSSVSLLFRLFIGISIGLASHGQESISDSTTTETTVTNIASSPVFFVANFLLYCLPAKVLTNQCPGFYFSSAAILLWIRDKIGVFPNLPIRCCEYMLGRLGLRELVLVSVIHFSTFYSVGFFVRQSFSPESSSLMLESVDYDDAGNLWIVMLFRQVFITSVFVVSLLVVPILLQLNKIPRWTLVFLLYPLYQYSVGKSGGGEFFSPNALVSLDALGGRPVSPSWRVCGPIIGGLVGGLVMNRYFPDESTGKHIKD
;
A
#
# COMPACT_ATOMS: atom_id res chain seq x y z
N MET A 1 66.93 29.74 -6.95
CA MET A 1 65.55 30.22 -7.18
C MET A 1 64.62 29.07 -6.81
N ARG A 2 63.69 29.30 -5.89
CA ARG A 2 63.08 28.28 -5.01
C ARG A 2 62.19 27.28 -5.73
N ILE A 3 62.38 26.02 -5.36
CA ILE A 3 61.48 24.86 -5.53
C ILE A 3 60.60 24.83 -4.28
N PHE A 4 59.28 24.67 -4.41
CA PHE A 4 58.40 23.98 -3.45
C PHE A 4 57.09 23.58 -4.14
N ASN A 5 56.91 22.27 -4.32
CA ASN A 5 55.64 21.60 -4.56
C ASN A 5 54.93 21.48 -3.20
N GLU A 6 53.68 21.90 -3.10
CA GLU A 6 52.78 21.54 -2.01
C GLU A 6 51.78 20.50 -2.50
N ASP A 7 52.01 19.25 -2.08
CA ASP A 7 51.03 18.16 -2.15
C ASP A 7 49.99 18.35 -1.05
N THR A 8 48.83 18.91 -1.39
CA THR A 8 47.65 18.87 -0.52
C THR A 8 46.88 17.57 -0.75
N SER A 9 47.30 16.51 -0.06
CA SER A 9 46.46 15.31 0.13
C SER A 9 45.45 15.57 1.25
N SER A 10 44.23 15.98 0.90
CA SER A 10 43.14 16.07 1.87
C SER A 10 42.64 14.66 2.18
N CYS A 11 42.98 14.12 3.36
CA CYS A 11 42.24 13.04 3.98
C CYS A 11 40.78 13.48 4.18
N ARG A 12 39.91 13.11 3.23
CA ARG A 12 38.47 13.28 3.36
C ARG A 12 38.00 12.22 4.35
N GLU A 13 37.77 12.60 5.60
CA GLU A 13 37.03 11.77 6.55
C GLU A 13 35.64 11.48 5.96
N GLU A 14 35.43 10.26 5.48
CA GLU A 14 34.10 9.79 5.10
C GLU A 14 33.20 9.87 6.34
N GLN A 15 32.09 10.61 6.22
CA GLN A 15 31.10 10.74 7.29
C GLN A 15 30.69 9.35 7.81
N PRO A 16 30.53 9.17 9.14
CA PRO A 16 30.22 7.88 9.76
C PRO A 16 28.94 7.22 9.20
N GLN A 17 28.01 7.99 8.64
CA GLN A 17 26.80 7.47 7.98
C GLN A 17 27.11 6.72 6.68
N HIS A 18 28.13 7.14 5.92
CA HIS A 18 28.56 6.44 4.70
C HIS A 18 29.28 5.12 5.03
N GLN A 19 30.01 5.06 6.15
CA GLN A 19 30.65 3.81 6.60
C GLN A 19 29.64 2.76 7.06
N VAL A 20 28.52 3.15 7.68
CA VAL A 20 27.44 2.22 8.07
C VAL A 20 26.73 1.66 6.83
N ALA A 21 26.43 2.51 5.85
CA ALA A 21 25.83 2.08 4.59
C ALA A 21 26.75 1.12 3.81
N ARG A 22 28.05 1.41 3.77
CA ARG A 22 29.06 0.56 3.10
C ARG A 22 29.25 -0.78 3.82
N LYS A 23 29.30 -0.79 5.16
CA LYS A 23 29.35 -2.04 5.95
C LYS A 23 28.09 -2.89 5.79
N LEU A 24 26.91 -2.27 5.69
CA LEU A 24 25.68 -3.00 5.37
C LEU A 24 25.76 -3.59 3.96
N PHE A 25 26.20 -2.80 2.97
CA PHE A 25 26.34 -3.25 1.57
C PHE A 25 27.36 -4.37 1.40
N ASP A 26 28.51 -4.30 2.08
CA ASP A 26 29.55 -5.34 2.07
C ASP A 26 29.11 -6.61 2.82
N SER A 27 28.25 -6.46 3.83
CA SER A 27 27.62 -7.61 4.51
C SER A 27 26.55 -8.28 3.63
N PHE A 28 26.00 -7.59 2.63
CA PHE A 28 25.09 -8.16 1.64
C PHE A 28 25.82 -8.78 0.45
N SER A 29 26.94 -8.20 0.01
CA SER A 29 27.74 -8.74 -1.11
C SER A 29 28.52 -10.01 -0.75
N SER A 30 28.91 -10.18 0.53
CA SER A 30 29.55 -11.40 1.01
C SER A 30 28.61 -12.62 1.13
N LEU A 31 27.29 -12.41 0.96
CA LEU A 31 26.29 -13.49 0.92
C LEU A 31 26.08 -14.08 -0.49
N ASP A 32 26.61 -13.47 -1.55
CA ASP A 32 26.40 -13.88 -2.96
C ASP A 32 27.50 -14.82 -3.51
N HIS A 33 28.43 -15.30 -2.69
CA HIS A 33 29.60 -16.08 -3.15
C HIS A 33 29.68 -17.52 -2.64
N ASN A 34 28.56 -18.13 -2.24
CA ASN A 34 28.54 -19.52 -1.78
C ASN A 34 27.37 -20.34 -2.36
N ASP A 35 27.02 -20.14 -3.64
CA ASP A 35 25.89 -20.82 -4.30
C ASP A 35 26.20 -22.23 -4.84
N ASP A 36 27.42 -22.73 -4.69
CA ASP A 36 27.75 -24.11 -5.03
C ASP A 36 28.15 -24.90 -3.78
N ASN A 37 27.17 -25.31 -2.96
CA ASN A 37 27.29 -26.52 -2.13
C ASN A 37 25.96 -26.94 -1.47
N VAL A 38 25.46 -28.10 -1.89
CA VAL A 38 24.67 -29.08 -1.11
C VAL A 38 23.52 -28.50 -0.27
N MET A 39 22.30 -28.54 -0.82
CA MET A 39 21.07 -28.36 -0.04
C MET A 39 20.97 -29.43 1.05
N THR A 40 21.29 -29.05 2.28
CA THR A 40 20.82 -29.74 3.48
C THR A 40 19.34 -29.43 3.70
N PRO A 41 18.48 -30.44 3.94
CA PRO A 41 17.09 -30.20 4.28
C PRO A 41 17.02 -29.59 5.68
N GLY A 42 16.62 -28.31 5.77
CA GLY A 42 16.36 -27.65 7.05
C GLY A 42 16.85 -26.20 7.18
N MET A 43 17.70 -25.71 6.27
CA MET A 43 18.06 -24.29 6.26
C MET A 43 17.10 -23.51 5.35
N ALA A 44 16.35 -22.59 5.93
CA ALA A 44 15.62 -21.57 5.17
C ALA A 44 16.63 -20.88 4.25
N ALA A 45 16.37 -20.92 2.94
CA ALA A 45 17.21 -20.26 1.96
C ALA A 45 17.42 -18.81 2.38
N THR A 46 18.68 -18.36 2.41
CA THR A 46 18.98 -16.95 2.67
C THR A 46 18.20 -16.11 1.65
N PRO A 47 17.47 -15.07 2.11
CA PRO A 47 16.69 -14.26 1.18
C PRO A 47 17.62 -13.64 0.15
N SER A 48 17.43 -14.01 -1.12
CA SER A 48 18.24 -13.46 -2.21
C SER A 48 18.06 -11.95 -2.29
N VAL A 49 19.13 -11.20 -2.54
CA VAL A 49 19.11 -9.75 -2.79
C VAL A 49 18.06 -9.41 -3.86
N LYS A 50 17.92 -10.27 -4.88
CA LYS A 50 16.91 -10.17 -5.94
C LYS A 50 15.48 -10.18 -5.42
N GLY A 51 15.18 -10.94 -4.37
CA GLY A 51 13.87 -10.97 -3.72
C GLY A 51 13.52 -9.63 -3.07
N PHE A 52 14.46 -9.03 -2.33
CA PHE A 52 14.24 -7.71 -1.72
C PHE A 52 14.13 -6.60 -2.77
N MET A 53 14.90 -6.66 -3.86
CA MET A 53 14.78 -5.69 -4.94
C MET A 53 13.39 -5.73 -5.60
N ARG A 54 12.80 -6.92 -5.76
CA ARG A 54 11.41 -7.05 -6.23
C ARG A 54 10.41 -6.47 -5.24
N GLU A 55 10.61 -6.66 -3.94
CA GLU A 55 9.76 -6.05 -2.91
C GLU A 55 9.81 -4.52 -3.00
N ILE A 56 11.01 -3.93 -3.09
CA ILE A 56 11.18 -2.48 -3.23
C ILE A 56 10.47 -1.98 -4.49
N GLN A 57 10.67 -2.63 -5.64
CA GLN A 57 10.01 -2.28 -6.89
C GLN A 57 8.49 -2.36 -6.79
N ALA A 58 7.96 -3.40 -6.15
CA ALA A 58 6.52 -3.59 -5.96
C ALA A 58 5.93 -2.50 -5.08
N VAL A 59 6.55 -2.20 -3.93
CA VAL A 59 6.08 -1.17 -3.00
C VAL A 59 6.18 0.22 -3.65
N LEU A 60 7.28 0.53 -4.33
CA LEU A 60 7.48 1.80 -5.04
C LEU A 60 6.40 2.02 -6.11
N LEU A 61 6.13 0.99 -6.92
CA LEU A 61 5.12 1.06 -7.98
C LEU A 61 3.72 1.20 -7.38
N TRP A 62 3.40 0.40 -6.36
CA TRP A 62 2.12 0.46 -5.68
C TRP A 62 1.86 1.81 -5.02
N SER A 63 2.83 2.36 -4.28
CA SER A 63 2.69 3.65 -3.61
C SER A 63 2.50 4.78 -4.62
N SER A 64 3.28 4.76 -5.70
CA SER A 64 3.19 5.78 -6.76
C SER A 64 1.83 5.73 -7.46
N VAL A 65 1.39 4.55 -7.89
CA VAL A 65 0.09 4.39 -8.56
C VAL A 65 -1.06 4.73 -7.61
N SER A 66 -1.01 4.32 -6.34
CA SER A 66 -2.06 4.61 -5.37
C SER A 66 -2.19 6.11 -5.08
N LEU A 67 -1.07 6.83 -4.94
CA LEU A 67 -1.08 8.27 -4.73
C LEU A 67 -1.55 9.03 -5.98
N LEU A 68 -1.12 8.64 -7.18
CA LEU A 68 -1.61 9.23 -8.43
C LEU A 68 -3.10 8.97 -8.63
N PHE A 69 -3.57 7.77 -8.28
CA PHE A 69 -4.98 7.44 -8.34
C PHE A 69 -5.79 8.30 -7.35
N ARG A 70 -5.27 8.52 -6.14
CA ARG A 70 -5.88 9.42 -5.17
C ARG A 70 -5.94 10.87 -5.68
N LEU A 71 -4.86 11.38 -6.29
CA LEU A 71 -4.85 12.70 -6.94
C LEU A 71 -5.95 12.80 -8.00
N PHE A 72 -6.02 11.81 -8.89
CA PHE A 72 -7.00 11.78 -9.97
C PHE A 72 -8.45 11.84 -9.45
N ILE A 73 -8.75 11.10 -8.38
CA ILE A 73 -10.06 11.15 -7.75
C ILE A 73 -10.32 12.51 -7.08
N GLY A 74 -9.34 13.07 -6.38
CA GLY A 74 -9.46 14.40 -5.77
C GLY A 74 -9.76 15.49 -6.81
N ILE A 75 -9.05 15.49 -7.93
CA ILE A 75 -9.30 16.40 -9.06
C ILE A 75 -10.71 16.18 -9.64
N SER A 76 -11.12 14.92 -9.81
CA SER A 76 -12.45 14.58 -10.34
C SER A 76 -13.57 15.09 -9.43
N ILE A 77 -13.41 14.98 -8.12
CA ILE A 77 -14.36 15.50 -7.13
C ILE A 77 -14.42 17.03 -7.19
N GLY A 78 -13.27 17.71 -7.22
CA GLY A 78 -13.22 19.18 -7.33
C GLY A 78 -13.84 19.72 -8.62
N LEU A 79 -13.64 19.02 -9.74
CA LEU A 79 -14.30 19.35 -11.00
C LEU A 79 -15.82 19.16 -10.91
N ALA A 80 -16.29 18.08 -10.30
CA ALA A 80 -17.70 17.79 -10.12
C ALA A 80 -18.41 18.82 -9.21
N SER A 81 -17.77 19.23 -8.11
CA SER A 81 -18.33 20.19 -7.17
C SER A 81 -18.45 21.60 -7.76
N HIS A 82 -17.43 22.09 -8.48
CA HIS A 82 -17.50 23.40 -9.15
C HIS A 82 -18.56 23.45 -10.26
N GLY A 83 -18.79 22.32 -10.95
CA GLY A 83 -19.89 22.22 -11.91
C GLY A 83 -21.27 22.35 -11.25
N GLN A 84 -21.44 21.91 -10.00
CA GLN A 84 -22.72 22.06 -9.28
C GLN A 84 -22.92 23.47 -8.72
N GLU A 85 -21.88 24.08 -8.15
CA GLU A 85 -21.93 25.47 -7.63
C GLU A 85 -22.26 26.49 -8.72
N SER A 86 -21.67 26.32 -9.91
CA SER A 86 -21.96 27.18 -11.08
C SER A 86 -23.39 27.04 -11.62
N ILE A 87 -24.08 25.93 -11.35
CA ILE A 87 -25.49 25.73 -11.69
C ILE A 87 -26.39 26.42 -10.64
N SER A 88 -26.05 26.35 -9.35
CA SER A 88 -26.84 26.93 -8.27
C SER A 88 -26.79 28.46 -8.20
N ASP A 89 -25.71 29.10 -8.66
CA ASP A 89 -25.52 30.56 -8.63
C ASP A 89 -26.11 31.30 -9.86
N SER A 90 -27.02 30.68 -10.60
CA SER A 90 -27.53 31.23 -11.86
C SER A 90 -28.61 32.33 -11.69
N THR A 91 -28.15 33.54 -11.37
CA THR A 91 -28.75 34.81 -11.85
C THR A 91 -28.04 35.37 -13.10
N THR A 92 -27.11 34.63 -13.71
CA THR A 92 -26.33 35.14 -14.86
C THR A 92 -26.14 34.10 -15.97
N THR A 93 -26.74 34.39 -17.13
CA THR A 93 -26.47 33.82 -18.49
C THR A 93 -26.48 32.29 -18.67
N GLU A 94 -27.61 31.79 -19.17
CA GLU A 94 -27.91 30.40 -19.56
C GLU A 94 -26.91 29.77 -20.57
N THR A 95 -26.14 30.57 -21.30
CA THR A 95 -25.17 30.11 -22.32
C THR A 95 -23.84 29.60 -21.76
N THR A 96 -23.45 29.98 -20.54
CA THR A 96 -22.16 29.55 -19.95
C THR A 96 -22.31 28.24 -19.17
N VAL A 97 -23.45 28.08 -18.48
CA VAL A 97 -23.78 26.90 -17.67
C VAL A 97 -24.02 25.66 -18.54
N THR A 98 -24.66 25.83 -19.70
CA THR A 98 -24.89 24.76 -20.67
C THR A 98 -23.60 24.23 -21.31
N ASN A 99 -22.58 25.07 -21.48
CA ASN A 99 -21.28 24.68 -22.07
C ASN A 99 -20.36 23.91 -21.10
N ILE A 100 -20.45 24.17 -19.79
CA ILE A 100 -19.64 23.47 -18.78
C ILE A 100 -20.24 22.08 -18.48
N ALA A 101 -21.57 21.99 -18.32
CA ALA A 101 -22.27 20.73 -18.07
C ALA A 101 -22.26 19.77 -19.27
N SER A 102 -22.12 20.29 -20.50
CA SER A 102 -21.99 19.50 -21.74
C SER A 102 -20.55 19.13 -22.09
N SER A 103 -19.55 19.55 -21.29
CA SER A 103 -18.18 19.16 -21.50
C SER A 103 -18.02 17.64 -21.34
N PRO A 104 -17.46 16.92 -22.33
CA PRO A 104 -17.23 15.48 -22.23
C PRO A 104 -16.32 15.14 -21.04
N VAL A 105 -15.45 16.06 -20.61
CA VAL A 105 -14.60 15.89 -19.42
C VAL A 105 -15.45 15.83 -18.15
N PHE A 106 -16.47 16.68 -18.03
CA PHE A 106 -17.38 16.70 -16.89
C PHE A 106 -18.27 15.46 -16.86
N PHE A 107 -18.77 15.03 -18.02
CA PHE A 107 -19.54 13.78 -18.13
C PHE A 107 -18.70 12.56 -17.72
N VAL A 108 -17.47 12.45 -18.23
CA VAL A 108 -16.56 11.35 -17.89
C VAL A 108 -16.21 11.37 -16.40
N ALA A 109 -15.91 12.53 -15.83
CA ALA A 109 -15.64 12.66 -14.40
C ALA A 109 -16.83 12.17 -13.56
N ASN A 110 -18.05 12.66 -13.83
CA ASN A 110 -19.24 12.23 -13.10
C ASN A 110 -19.57 10.75 -13.28
N PHE A 111 -19.40 10.21 -14.49
CA PHE A 111 -19.61 8.79 -14.75
C PHE A 111 -18.61 7.93 -13.97
N LEU A 112 -17.34 8.33 -13.93
CA LEU A 112 -16.33 7.64 -13.13
C LEU A 112 -16.65 7.70 -11.64
N LEU A 113 -17.03 8.88 -11.12
CA LEU A 113 -17.43 9.05 -9.72
C LEU A 113 -18.67 8.21 -9.36
N TYR A 114 -19.64 8.06 -10.27
CA TYR A 114 -20.82 7.22 -10.08
C TYR A 114 -20.48 5.73 -9.93
N CYS A 115 -19.39 5.27 -10.56
CA CYS A 115 -18.94 3.89 -10.46
C CYS A 115 -18.18 3.59 -9.15
N LEU A 116 -17.80 4.62 -8.38
CA LEU A 116 -17.02 4.47 -7.15
C LEU A 116 -17.92 4.16 -5.96
N PRO A 117 -17.40 3.48 -4.92
CA PRO A 117 -18.08 3.40 -3.63
C PRO A 117 -18.44 4.82 -3.16
N ALA A 118 -19.69 5.06 -2.75
CA ALA A 118 -20.18 6.41 -2.42
C ALA A 118 -19.30 7.16 -1.40
N LYS A 119 -18.62 6.41 -0.52
CA LYS A 119 -17.73 6.94 0.52
C LYS A 119 -16.32 7.31 0.03
N VAL A 120 -15.97 6.96 -1.21
CA VAL A 120 -14.76 7.48 -1.88
C VAL A 120 -14.91 8.99 -2.12
N LEU A 121 -16.14 9.44 -2.43
CA LEU A 121 -16.45 10.86 -2.68
C LEU A 121 -16.24 11.75 -1.45
N THR A 122 -16.37 11.18 -0.25
CA THR A 122 -16.15 11.88 1.03
C THR A 122 -14.73 11.69 1.57
N ASN A 123 -13.79 11.11 0.80
CA ASN A 123 -12.44 10.75 1.24
C ASN A 123 -12.41 9.72 2.41
N GLN A 124 -13.52 8.99 2.60
CA GLN A 124 -13.76 8.09 3.73
C GLN A 124 -13.52 6.61 3.40
N CYS A 125 -12.92 6.31 2.24
CA CYS A 125 -12.64 4.92 1.81
C CYS A 125 -11.20 4.76 1.30
N PRO A 126 -10.18 5.00 2.16
CA PRO A 126 -8.79 4.97 1.75
C PRO A 126 -8.32 3.57 1.29
N GLY A 127 -8.96 2.51 1.80
CA GLY A 127 -8.74 1.14 1.36
C GLY A 127 -8.99 0.91 -0.13
N PHE A 128 -9.84 1.73 -0.77
CA PHE A 128 -10.06 1.65 -2.21
C PHE A 128 -8.86 2.17 -3.02
N TYR A 129 -8.12 3.17 -2.51
CA TYR A 129 -6.92 3.68 -3.16
C TYR A 129 -5.71 2.79 -2.88
N PHE A 130 -5.44 2.55 -1.60
CA PHE A 130 -4.20 1.91 -1.15
C PHE A 130 -4.29 0.39 -1.09
N SER A 131 -5.48 -0.19 -1.24
CA SER A 131 -5.66 -1.64 -1.23
C SER A 131 -6.61 -2.11 -2.32
N SER A 132 -6.59 -1.39 -3.45
CA SER A 132 -7.29 -1.79 -4.67
C SER A 132 -6.84 -3.18 -5.11
N ALA A 133 -7.79 -4.11 -5.16
CA ALA A 133 -7.53 -5.47 -5.63
C ALA A 133 -7.00 -5.48 -7.07
N ALA A 134 -7.47 -4.56 -7.93
CA ALA A 134 -6.98 -4.44 -9.30
C ALA A 134 -5.49 -4.12 -9.35
N ILE A 135 -5.06 -3.09 -8.59
CA ILE A 135 -3.66 -2.65 -8.54
C ILE A 135 -2.80 -3.77 -7.95
N LEU A 136 -3.22 -4.34 -6.81
CA LEU A 136 -2.45 -5.39 -6.13
C LEU A 136 -2.29 -6.65 -6.98
N LEU A 137 -3.35 -7.10 -7.66
CA LEU A 137 -3.27 -8.25 -8.57
C LEU A 137 -2.39 -7.96 -9.78
N TRP A 138 -2.50 -6.75 -10.37
CA TRP A 138 -1.65 -6.36 -11.49
C TRP A 138 -0.17 -6.36 -11.12
N ILE A 139 0.19 -5.83 -9.94
CA ILE A 139 1.57 -5.84 -9.45
C ILE A 139 2.04 -7.26 -9.17
N ARG A 140 1.21 -8.09 -8.54
CA ARG A 140 1.51 -9.52 -8.34
C ARG A 140 1.83 -10.19 -9.68
N ASP A 141 1.01 -9.98 -10.70
CA ASP A 141 1.17 -10.63 -12.01
C ASP A 141 2.41 -10.15 -12.78
N LYS A 142 2.91 -8.93 -12.51
CA LYS A 142 4.10 -8.37 -13.17
C LYS A 142 5.40 -8.59 -12.42
N ILE A 143 5.40 -8.44 -11.09
CA ILE A 143 6.60 -8.45 -10.24
C ILE A 143 6.70 -9.76 -9.44
N GLY A 144 5.58 -10.42 -9.20
CA GLY A 144 5.51 -11.68 -8.44
C GLY A 144 5.32 -11.52 -6.94
N VAL A 145 5.13 -10.29 -6.45
CA VAL A 145 5.02 -9.97 -5.01
C VAL A 145 3.81 -9.09 -4.75
N PHE A 146 3.15 -9.28 -3.61
CA PHE A 146 2.10 -8.38 -3.15
C PHE A 146 2.68 -7.25 -2.28
N PRO A 147 2.58 -5.98 -2.71
CA PRO A 147 3.05 -4.83 -1.93
C PRO A 147 2.01 -4.43 -0.87
N ASN A 148 1.57 -5.38 -0.04
CA ASN A 148 0.64 -5.15 1.06
C ASN A 148 1.06 -5.93 2.30
N LEU A 149 1.35 -5.21 3.39
CA LEU A 149 1.95 -5.80 4.59
C LEU A 149 1.08 -6.90 5.25
N PRO A 150 -0.25 -6.75 5.41
CA PRO A 150 -1.11 -7.84 5.89
C PRO A 150 -1.01 -9.14 5.08
N ILE A 151 -0.83 -9.05 3.77
CA ILE A 151 -0.61 -10.24 2.93
C ILE A 151 0.72 -10.90 3.24
N ARG A 152 1.78 -10.11 3.46
CA ARG A 152 3.11 -10.65 3.85
C ARG A 152 3.05 -11.30 5.24
N CYS A 153 2.27 -10.76 6.17
CA CYS A 153 1.99 -11.41 7.46
C CYS A 153 1.25 -12.75 7.30
N CYS A 154 0.29 -12.83 6.37
CA CYS A 154 -0.37 -14.08 6.02
C CYS A 154 0.62 -15.10 5.45
N GLU A 155 1.50 -14.68 4.53
CA GLU A 155 2.52 -15.56 3.94
C GLU A 155 3.54 -16.08 4.97
N TYR A 156 3.87 -15.29 5.99
CA TYR A 156 4.65 -15.77 7.15
C TYR A 156 3.93 -16.93 7.87
N MET A 157 2.63 -16.78 8.15
CA MET A 157 1.85 -17.85 8.81
C MET A 157 1.68 -19.10 7.94
N LEU A 158 1.80 -18.97 6.63
CA LEU A 158 1.82 -20.08 5.68
C LEU A 158 3.21 -20.72 5.53
N GLY A 159 4.23 -20.21 6.22
CA GLY A 159 5.62 -20.67 6.12
C GLY A 159 6.30 -20.30 4.80
N ARG A 160 5.73 -19.34 4.04
CA ARG A 160 6.30 -18.86 2.77
C ARG A 160 7.36 -17.77 2.98
N LEU A 161 7.41 -17.17 4.18
CA LEU A 161 8.37 -16.16 4.60
C LEU A 161 8.88 -16.49 6.01
N GLY A 162 10.17 -16.29 6.26
CA GLY A 162 10.75 -16.35 7.60
C GLY A 162 10.46 -15.09 8.42
N LEU A 163 10.55 -15.18 9.76
CA LEU A 163 10.36 -14.02 10.65
C LEU A 163 11.35 -12.88 10.34
N ARG A 164 12.62 -13.23 10.09
CA ARG A 164 13.67 -12.26 9.72
C ARG A 164 13.32 -11.53 8.42
N GLU A 165 12.81 -12.24 7.43
CA GLU A 165 12.37 -11.67 6.16
C GLU A 165 11.17 -10.76 6.35
N LEU A 166 10.19 -11.16 7.16
CA LEU A 166 9.02 -10.34 7.46
C LEU A 166 9.42 -8.99 8.10
N VAL A 167 10.40 -8.99 9.01
CA VAL A 167 10.92 -7.75 9.62
C VAL A 167 11.55 -6.85 8.55
N LEU A 168 12.39 -7.40 7.67
CA LEU A 168 13.03 -6.64 6.59
C LEU A 168 12.01 -6.10 5.58
N VAL A 169 11.04 -6.93 5.18
CA VAL A 169 9.93 -6.53 4.31
C VAL A 169 9.11 -5.41 4.96
N SER A 170 8.85 -5.49 6.26
CA SER A 170 8.15 -4.42 6.99
C SER A 170 8.92 -3.10 6.88
N VAL A 171 10.23 -3.11 7.14
CA VAL A 171 11.09 -1.92 7.00
C VAL A 171 11.04 -1.36 5.57
N ILE A 172 11.13 -2.21 4.56
CA ILE A 172 11.01 -1.81 3.14
C ILE A 172 9.66 -1.14 2.87
N HIS A 173 8.55 -1.71 3.37
CA HIS A 173 7.20 -1.19 3.16
C HIS A 173 7.01 0.22 3.74
N PHE A 174 7.45 0.45 4.98
CA PHE A 174 7.33 1.77 5.62
C PHE A 174 8.29 2.80 5.00
N SER A 175 9.56 2.43 4.81
CA SER A 175 10.59 3.36 4.29
C SER A 175 10.34 3.77 2.85
N THR A 176 9.96 2.82 1.98
CA THR A 176 9.71 3.09 0.56
C THR A 176 8.48 3.97 0.38
N PHE A 177 7.38 3.66 1.08
CA PHE A 177 6.16 4.48 0.97
C PHE A 177 6.41 5.90 1.48
N TYR A 178 7.07 6.05 2.64
CA TYR A 178 7.44 7.37 3.16
C TYR A 178 8.31 8.15 2.17
N SER A 179 9.31 7.50 1.56
CA SER A 179 10.21 8.13 0.58
C SER A 179 9.45 8.62 -0.66
N VAL A 180 8.51 7.83 -1.17
CA VAL A 180 7.65 8.25 -2.30
C VAL A 180 6.77 9.43 -1.91
N GLY A 181 6.15 9.39 -0.73
CA GLY A 181 5.34 10.51 -0.27
C GLY A 181 6.15 11.78 -0.02
N PHE A 182 7.37 11.66 0.52
CA PHE A 182 8.30 12.78 0.65
C PHE A 182 8.68 13.35 -0.73
N PHE A 183 8.96 12.50 -1.71
CA PHE A 183 9.25 12.92 -3.08
C PHE A 183 8.05 13.67 -3.69
N VAL A 184 6.82 13.18 -3.50
CA VAL A 184 5.59 13.85 -3.95
C VAL A 184 5.48 15.24 -3.32
N ARG A 185 5.73 15.37 -2.01
CA ARG A 185 5.69 16.66 -1.31
C ARG A 185 6.68 17.68 -1.86
N GLN A 186 7.85 17.23 -2.33
CA GLN A 186 8.88 18.10 -2.89
C GLN A 186 8.66 18.44 -4.36
N SER A 187 8.03 17.54 -5.12
CA SER A 187 7.97 17.62 -6.58
C SER A 187 6.68 18.24 -7.12
N PHE A 188 5.59 18.23 -6.33
CA PHE A 188 4.29 18.74 -6.72
C PHE A 188 3.94 20.04 -6.00
N SER A 189 2.97 20.80 -6.55
CA SER A 189 2.46 21.99 -5.88
C SER A 189 1.84 21.67 -4.51
N PRO A 190 1.76 22.63 -3.57
CA PRO A 190 1.12 22.42 -2.28
C PRO A 190 -0.32 21.88 -2.39
N GLU A 191 -1.07 22.34 -3.38
CA GLU A 191 -2.44 21.90 -3.64
C GLU A 191 -2.52 20.47 -4.17
N SER A 192 -1.63 20.10 -5.11
CA SER A 192 -1.61 18.72 -5.64
C SER A 192 -1.10 17.73 -4.60
N SER A 193 -0.07 18.13 -3.85
CA SER A 193 0.51 17.30 -2.80
C SER A 193 -0.44 17.11 -1.62
N SER A 194 -1.25 18.12 -1.26
CA SER A 194 -2.29 17.95 -0.23
C SER A 194 -3.33 16.91 -0.67
N LEU A 195 -3.85 16.96 -1.90
CA LEU A 195 -4.79 15.95 -2.41
C LEU A 195 -4.24 14.52 -2.37
N MET A 196 -2.93 14.34 -2.52
CA MET A 196 -2.27 13.03 -2.48
C MET A 196 -1.96 12.56 -1.06
N LEU A 197 -1.43 13.47 -0.24
CA LEU A 197 -0.79 13.16 1.04
C LEU A 197 -1.64 13.49 2.26
N GLU A 198 -2.83 14.06 2.06
CA GLU A 198 -3.75 14.36 3.16
C GLU A 198 -3.97 13.10 3.99
N SER A 199 -3.74 13.21 5.29
CA SER A 199 -4.04 12.14 6.24
C SER A 199 -5.51 11.77 6.16
N VAL A 200 -5.83 10.52 6.37
CA VAL A 200 -7.23 10.10 6.37
C VAL A 200 -7.92 10.65 7.62
N ASP A 201 -9.06 11.31 7.45
CA ASP A 201 -9.92 11.71 8.56
C ASP A 201 -10.74 10.55 9.06
N TYR A 202 -10.77 10.38 10.39
CA TYR A 202 -11.52 9.33 11.02
C TYR A 202 -12.33 9.87 12.17
N ASP A 203 -13.65 9.74 12.05
CA ASP A 203 -14.53 9.96 13.18
C ASP A 203 -14.71 8.64 13.94
N ASP A 204 -14.09 8.55 15.12
CA ASP A 204 -14.23 7.42 16.05
C ASP A 204 -15.29 7.68 17.13
N ALA A 205 -16.05 8.77 17.04
CA ALA A 205 -16.94 9.19 18.11
C ALA A 205 -17.94 8.06 18.47
N GLY A 206 -17.84 7.59 19.71
CA GLY A 206 -18.82 6.68 20.32
C GLY A 206 -18.54 5.18 20.19
N ASN A 207 -17.44 4.74 19.57
CA ASN A 207 -17.12 3.31 19.48
C ASN A 207 -15.96 2.90 20.39
N LEU A 208 -16.11 1.76 21.08
CA LEU A 208 -15.04 1.16 21.88
C LEU A 208 -13.89 0.70 20.96
N TRP A 209 -12.66 1.08 21.29
CA TRP A 209 -11.45 0.75 20.51
C TRP A 209 -11.30 -0.76 20.24
N ILE A 210 -11.74 -1.60 21.17
CA ILE A 210 -11.69 -3.07 21.03
C ILE A 210 -12.62 -3.57 19.92
N VAL A 211 -13.81 -2.99 19.79
CA VAL A 211 -14.77 -3.33 18.73
C VAL A 211 -14.18 -2.96 17.37
N MET A 212 -13.52 -1.80 17.31
CA MET A 212 -12.82 -1.34 16.10
C MET A 212 -11.64 -2.24 15.74
N LEU A 213 -10.87 -2.68 16.74
CA LEU A 213 -9.78 -3.64 16.52
C LEU A 213 -10.32 -4.96 15.94
N PHE A 214 -11.34 -5.57 16.55
CA PHE A 214 -11.91 -6.82 16.06
C PHE A 214 -12.48 -6.69 14.64
N ARG A 215 -13.12 -5.56 14.35
CA ARG A 215 -13.62 -5.26 13.02
C ARG A 215 -12.48 -5.18 11.99
N GLN A 216 -11.41 -4.44 12.28
CA GLN A 216 -10.23 -4.34 11.42
C GLN A 216 -9.60 -5.71 11.17
N VAL A 217 -9.45 -6.53 12.22
CA VAL A 217 -8.92 -7.89 12.13
C VAL A 217 -9.80 -8.74 11.20
N PHE A 218 -11.11 -8.76 11.44
CA PHE A 218 -12.06 -9.57 10.65
C PHE A 218 -12.07 -9.16 9.18
N ILE A 219 -12.26 -7.87 8.91
CA ILE A 219 -12.35 -7.32 7.55
C ILE A 219 -11.03 -7.51 6.79
N THR A 220 -9.89 -7.28 7.45
CA THR A 220 -8.57 -7.52 6.83
C THR A 220 -8.32 -9.00 6.57
N SER A 221 -8.74 -9.89 7.47
CA SER A 221 -8.63 -11.34 7.25
C SER A 221 -9.41 -11.76 6.01
N VAL A 222 -10.67 -11.31 5.90
CA VAL A 222 -11.52 -11.58 4.73
C VAL A 222 -10.89 -11.04 3.45
N PHE A 223 -10.37 -9.80 3.49
CA PHE A 223 -9.67 -9.19 2.36
C PHE A 223 -8.47 -10.02 1.89
N VAL A 224 -7.56 -10.35 2.81
CA VAL A 224 -6.32 -11.08 2.52
C VAL A 224 -6.62 -12.48 1.97
N VAL A 225 -7.51 -13.23 2.63
CA VAL A 225 -7.92 -14.56 2.17
C VAL A 225 -8.54 -14.47 0.78
N SER A 226 -9.43 -13.49 0.55
CA SER A 226 -10.07 -13.31 -0.74
C SER A 226 -9.05 -13.00 -1.85
N LEU A 227 -8.08 -12.12 -1.58
CA LEU A 227 -7.07 -11.72 -2.56
C LEU A 227 -6.10 -12.87 -2.92
N LEU A 228 -5.87 -13.81 -1.99
CA LEU A 228 -4.99 -14.94 -2.21
C LEU A 228 -5.70 -16.14 -2.83
N VAL A 229 -6.93 -16.45 -2.39
CA VAL A 229 -7.67 -17.67 -2.76
C VAL A 229 -8.57 -17.44 -3.97
N VAL A 230 -9.36 -16.36 -3.99
CA VAL A 230 -10.41 -16.18 -5.01
C VAL A 230 -9.84 -16.07 -6.43
N PRO A 231 -8.71 -15.38 -6.71
CA PRO A 231 -8.11 -15.40 -8.05
C PRO A 231 -7.82 -16.81 -8.58
N ILE A 232 -7.42 -17.73 -7.69
CA ILE A 232 -7.14 -19.13 -8.05
C ILE A 232 -8.46 -19.83 -8.40
N LEU A 233 -9.49 -19.66 -7.56
CA LEU A 233 -10.82 -20.22 -7.82
C LEU A 233 -11.42 -19.68 -9.13
N LEU A 234 -11.30 -18.38 -9.40
CA LEU A 234 -11.77 -17.77 -10.64
C LEU A 234 -11.07 -18.38 -11.85
N GLN A 235 -9.74 -18.55 -11.78
CA GLN A 235 -8.98 -19.19 -12.86
C GLN A 235 -9.37 -20.64 -13.12
N LEU A 236 -9.55 -21.43 -12.06
CA LEU A 236 -10.00 -22.82 -12.19
C LEU A 236 -11.36 -22.91 -12.92
N ASN A 237 -12.21 -21.90 -12.73
CA ASN A 237 -13.51 -21.79 -13.40
C ASN A 237 -13.47 -21.01 -14.72
N LYS A 238 -12.27 -20.68 -15.24
CA LYS A 238 -12.09 -19.86 -16.47
C LYS A 238 -12.75 -18.48 -16.41
N ILE A 239 -12.98 -17.95 -15.21
CA ILE A 239 -13.51 -16.60 -14.99
C ILE A 239 -12.32 -15.62 -14.93
N PRO A 240 -12.40 -14.45 -15.59
CA PRO A 240 -11.34 -13.46 -15.52
C PRO A 240 -11.06 -12.99 -14.08
N ARG A 241 -9.78 -12.98 -13.67
CA ARG A 241 -9.36 -12.59 -12.31
C ARG A 241 -9.80 -11.19 -11.88
N TRP A 242 -9.93 -10.26 -12.84
CA TRP A 242 -10.33 -8.88 -12.56
C TRP A 242 -11.75 -8.78 -11.98
N THR A 243 -12.59 -9.81 -12.14
CA THR A 243 -13.92 -9.89 -11.52
C THR A 243 -13.87 -9.88 -9.99
N LEU A 244 -12.71 -10.18 -9.38
CA LEU A 244 -12.50 -10.06 -7.94
C LEU A 244 -12.78 -8.64 -7.41
N VAL A 245 -12.55 -7.61 -8.22
CA VAL A 245 -12.80 -6.22 -7.84
C VAL A 245 -14.27 -6.01 -7.47
N PHE A 246 -15.20 -6.63 -8.21
CA PHE A 246 -16.63 -6.56 -7.91
C PHE A 246 -17.00 -7.36 -6.67
N LEU A 247 -16.36 -8.51 -6.45
CA LEU A 247 -16.59 -9.33 -5.25
C LEU A 247 -16.12 -8.61 -3.97
N LEU A 248 -15.06 -7.82 -4.07
CA LEU A 248 -14.54 -7.00 -2.95
C LEU A 248 -15.22 -5.64 -2.84
N TYR A 249 -16.05 -5.24 -3.81
CA TYR A 249 -16.76 -3.97 -3.78
C TYR A 249 -17.62 -3.77 -2.52
N PRO A 250 -18.41 -4.76 -2.05
CA PRO A 250 -19.14 -4.63 -0.78
C PRO A 250 -18.19 -4.46 0.40
N LEU A 251 -17.02 -5.11 0.36
CA LEU A 251 -16.02 -4.94 1.41
C LEU A 251 -15.59 -3.48 1.50
N TYR A 252 -15.22 -2.85 0.38
CA TYR A 252 -14.84 -1.42 0.36
C TYR A 252 -15.99 -0.49 0.79
N GLN A 253 -17.22 -0.77 0.38
CA GLN A 253 -18.39 0.06 0.72
C GLN A 253 -18.76 -0.01 2.22
N TYR A 254 -18.66 -1.20 2.81
CA TYR A 254 -19.12 -1.48 4.18
C TYR A 254 -17.99 -1.58 5.21
N SER A 255 -16.73 -1.61 4.80
CA SER A 255 -15.55 -1.45 5.64
C SER A 255 -15.31 0.01 6.02
N VAL A 256 -16.36 0.77 6.31
CA VAL A 256 -16.26 2.17 6.76
C VAL A 256 -17.19 2.31 7.96
N GLY A 257 -16.69 2.84 9.07
CA GLY A 257 -17.46 3.02 10.32
C GLY A 257 -18.75 3.80 10.09
N LYS A 258 -19.70 3.68 11.03
CA LYS A 258 -20.97 4.41 10.99
C LYS A 258 -20.78 5.94 10.97
N SER A 259 -19.65 6.40 11.49
CA SER A 259 -19.20 7.78 11.59
C SER A 259 -18.33 8.23 10.40
N GLY A 260 -18.04 7.36 9.42
CA GLY A 260 -17.30 7.75 8.22
C GLY A 260 -15.78 7.46 8.25
N GLY A 261 -15.21 6.93 9.33
CA GLY A 261 -13.83 6.46 9.31
C GLY A 261 -13.65 5.17 8.50
N GLY A 262 -12.93 5.21 7.38
CA GLY A 262 -12.71 4.06 6.50
C GLY A 262 -11.63 3.09 6.97
N GLU A 263 -11.85 1.79 6.87
CA GLU A 263 -10.84 0.79 7.27
C GLU A 263 -9.65 0.83 6.29
N PHE A 264 -8.43 0.79 6.83
CA PHE A 264 -7.19 0.99 6.09
C PHE A 264 -6.46 -0.35 6.00
N PHE A 265 -6.62 -1.07 4.89
CA PHE A 265 -6.03 -2.41 4.71
C PHE A 265 -4.50 -2.40 4.46
N SER A 266 -3.81 -1.28 4.71
CA SER A 266 -2.37 -1.12 4.45
C SER A 266 -1.67 -0.26 5.52
N PRO A 267 -1.38 -0.79 6.72
CA PRO A 267 -0.88 -0.01 7.85
C PRO A 267 0.37 0.84 7.54
N ASN A 268 1.20 0.43 6.59
CA ASN A 268 2.34 1.19 6.10
C ASN A 268 1.97 2.52 5.45
N ALA A 269 0.97 2.54 4.55
CA ALA A 269 0.56 3.78 3.91
C ALA A 269 -0.11 4.73 4.91
N LEU A 270 -0.87 4.21 5.88
CA LEU A 270 -1.49 5.02 6.93
C LEU A 270 -0.44 5.78 7.75
N VAL A 271 0.52 5.05 8.32
CA VAL A 271 1.57 5.63 9.16
C VAL A 271 2.42 6.63 8.38
N SER A 272 2.74 6.33 7.12
CA SER A 272 3.50 7.25 6.28
C SER A 272 2.71 8.53 5.95
N LEU A 273 1.41 8.44 5.67
CA LEU A 273 0.57 9.61 5.40
C LEU A 273 0.41 10.48 6.64
N ASP A 274 0.22 9.90 7.83
CA ASP A 274 0.14 10.67 9.08
C ASP A 274 1.45 11.44 9.36
N ALA A 275 2.59 10.77 9.16
CA ALA A 275 3.91 11.37 9.32
C ALA A 275 4.16 12.52 8.34
N LEU A 276 3.73 12.37 7.08
CA LEU A 276 3.91 13.38 6.04
C LEU A 276 2.89 14.54 6.14
N GLY A 277 1.67 14.24 6.59
CA GLY A 277 0.56 15.18 6.77
C GLY A 277 0.63 15.99 8.06
N GLY A 278 1.53 15.64 8.99
CA GLY A 278 1.75 16.38 10.24
C GLY A 278 0.64 16.21 11.27
N ARG A 279 -0.12 15.11 11.20
CA ARG A 279 -1.19 14.77 12.15
C ARG A 279 -0.67 13.88 13.28
N PRO A 280 -1.36 13.84 14.44
CA PRO A 280 -1.00 12.91 15.52
C PRO A 280 -1.01 11.46 15.03
N VAL A 281 -0.10 10.66 15.60
CA VAL A 281 0.08 9.24 15.26
C VAL A 281 -1.25 8.51 15.31
N SER A 282 -1.60 7.80 14.22
CA SER A 282 -2.80 6.95 14.18
C SER A 282 -2.93 6.06 15.42
N PRO A 283 -4.15 5.87 15.95
CA PRO A 283 -4.39 4.95 17.05
C PRO A 283 -3.80 3.57 16.76
N SER A 284 -3.12 2.99 17.76
CA SER A 284 -2.36 1.73 17.63
C SER A 284 -3.20 0.58 17.05
N TRP A 285 -4.49 0.51 17.37
CA TRP A 285 -5.41 -0.52 16.87
C TRP A 285 -5.59 -0.49 15.34
N ARG A 286 -5.36 0.64 14.67
CA ARG A 286 -5.42 0.75 13.20
C ARG A 286 -4.18 0.23 12.51
N VAL A 287 -3.05 0.26 13.19
CA VAL A 287 -1.79 -0.30 12.69
C VAL A 287 -1.76 -1.80 13.00
N CYS A 288 -2.10 -2.17 14.24
CA CYS A 288 -2.09 -3.55 14.71
C CYS A 288 -3.22 -4.39 14.11
N GLY A 289 -4.43 -3.84 13.95
CA GLY A 289 -5.60 -4.58 13.47
C GLY A 289 -5.38 -5.25 12.11
N PRO A 290 -4.94 -4.53 11.07
CA PRO A 290 -4.62 -5.14 9.77
C PRO A 290 -3.48 -6.16 9.82
N ILE A 291 -2.44 -5.92 10.65
CA ILE A 291 -1.34 -6.87 10.83
C ILE A 291 -1.86 -8.19 11.43
N ILE A 292 -2.63 -8.10 12.52
CA ILE A 292 -3.26 -9.24 13.17
C ILE A 292 -4.25 -9.93 12.22
N GLY A 293 -5.01 -9.16 11.44
CA GLY A 293 -5.91 -9.68 10.41
C GLY A 293 -5.17 -10.46 9.32
N GLY A 294 -3.98 -10.01 8.92
CA GLY A 294 -3.09 -10.78 8.04
C GLY A 294 -2.68 -12.13 8.64
N LEU A 295 -2.27 -12.14 9.91
CA LEU A 295 -1.91 -13.37 10.62
C LEU A 295 -3.10 -14.33 10.75
N VAL A 296 -4.27 -13.83 11.13
CA VAL A 296 -5.52 -14.60 11.24
C VAL A 296 -5.93 -15.15 9.86
N GLY A 297 -5.83 -14.34 8.81
CA GLY A 297 -6.05 -14.80 7.43
C GLY A 297 -5.12 -15.95 7.04
N GLY A 298 -3.85 -15.89 7.46
CA GLY A 298 -2.89 -16.97 7.26
C GLY A 298 -3.24 -18.26 8.01
N LEU A 299 -3.75 -18.16 9.24
CA LEU A 299 -4.26 -19.33 9.98
C LEU A 299 -5.46 -19.96 9.28
N VAL A 300 -6.41 -19.15 8.80
CA VAL A 300 -7.56 -19.62 8.01
C VAL A 300 -7.08 -20.31 6.75
N MET A 301 -6.14 -19.71 6.02
CA MET A 301 -5.58 -20.32 4.81
C MET A 301 -4.85 -21.63 5.09
N ASN A 302 -4.01 -21.69 6.13
CA ASN A 302 -3.32 -22.91 6.51
C ASN A 302 -4.31 -24.06 6.80
N ARG A 303 -5.43 -23.74 7.48
CA ARG A 303 -6.43 -24.73 7.86
C ARG A 303 -7.30 -25.22 6.70
N TYR A 304 -7.74 -24.31 5.83
CA TYR A 304 -8.78 -24.59 4.82
C TYR A 304 -8.26 -24.63 3.37
N PHE A 305 -7.08 -24.06 3.13
CA PHE A 305 -6.42 -23.98 1.83
C PHE A 305 -4.92 -24.32 1.96
N PRO A 306 -4.56 -25.49 2.51
CA PRO A 306 -3.16 -25.85 2.74
C PRO A 306 -2.39 -25.94 1.41
N ASP A 307 -1.19 -25.35 1.37
CA ASP A 307 -0.26 -25.51 0.25
C ASP A 307 0.67 -26.72 0.50
N GLU A 308 1.31 -27.22 -0.56
CA GLU A 308 2.33 -28.27 -0.45
C GLU A 308 3.50 -27.89 0.47
N SER A 309 3.81 -26.59 0.62
CA SER A 309 4.85 -26.10 1.52
C SER A 309 4.47 -26.20 3.00
N THR A 310 3.17 -26.20 3.32
CA THR A 310 2.68 -26.17 4.70
C THR A 310 2.87 -27.51 5.42
N GLY A 311 3.04 -28.61 4.68
CA GLY A 311 3.34 -29.94 5.21
C GLY A 311 4.78 -30.13 5.73
N LYS A 312 5.70 -29.18 5.49
CA LYS A 312 7.10 -29.28 5.95
C LYS A 312 7.34 -28.75 7.36
N HIS A 313 6.44 -27.90 7.89
CA HIS A 313 6.59 -27.30 9.23
C HIS A 313 5.75 -27.98 10.33
N ILE A 314 4.90 -28.95 9.99
CA ILE A 314 4.05 -29.69 10.96
C ILE A 314 4.72 -31.01 11.39
N LYS A 315 6.00 -31.20 11.06
CA LYS A 315 6.83 -32.28 11.60
C LYS A 315 7.91 -31.68 12.48
N ASP A 316 7.51 -31.17 13.64
CA ASP A 316 8.33 -31.05 14.86
C ASP A 316 7.39 -30.97 16.07
#